data_AF-A0A1F5EA58-F1
#
_entry.id   AF-A0A1F5EA58-F1
#
_cell.length_a   1.000
_cell.length_b   1.000
_cell.length_c   1.000
_cell.angle_alpha   90.00
_cell.angle_beta   90.00
_cell.angle_gamma   90.00
#
_symmetry.space_group_name_H-M   'P 1'
#
loop_
_entity.id
_entity.type
_entity.pdbx_description
1 polymer ?
#
loop_
_entity_poly.entity_id
_entity_poly.type
_entity_poly.pdbx_seq_one_letter_code
_entity_poly.pdbx_strand_id
1 'polypeptide(L)'
;MHKLSPSDFAYLYEECKLCYCLKVKEKIGQPSMSMPGVFLTMNSLMQNSVVGKNLRSISADLPDGEVIKQEGFVKSQPIPGTSVFIGGKYDLLVKIRTERTRWWI
;
A
#
# COMPACT_ATOMS: atom_id res chain seq x y z
N MET A 1 1.78 -18.44 9.81
CA MET A 1 0.96 -17.22 9.64
C MET A 1 1.14 -16.72 8.21
N HIS A 2 0.08 -16.56 7.43
CA HIS A 2 0.19 -16.17 6.01
C HIS A 2 0.06 -14.65 5.82
N LYS A 3 0.95 -14.08 4.99
CA LYS A 3 0.89 -12.69 4.56
C LYS A 3 -0.08 -12.57 3.38
N LEU A 4 -1.03 -11.66 3.47
CA LEU A 4 -1.88 -11.23 2.36
C LEU A 4 -1.40 -9.87 1.88
N SER A 5 -0.98 -9.79 0.61
CA SER A 5 -0.61 -8.52 -0.02
C SER A 5 -1.83 -7.90 -0.69
N PRO A 6 -2.17 -6.63 -0.43
CA PRO A 6 -3.24 -5.93 -1.15
C PRO A 6 -3.02 -5.93 -2.67
N SER A 7 -1.77 -5.80 -3.13
CA SER A 7 -1.45 -5.85 -4.56
C SER A 7 -1.71 -7.24 -5.15
N ASP A 8 -1.45 -8.31 -4.40
CA ASP A 8 -1.78 -9.67 -4.86
C ASP A 8 -3.29 -9.86 -4.92
N PHE A 9 -4.05 -9.19 -4.06
CA PHE A 9 -5.51 -9.23 -4.15
C PHE A 9 -6.01 -8.48 -5.39
N ALA A 10 -5.49 -7.27 -5.64
CA ALA A 10 -5.91 -6.45 -6.78
C ALA A 10 -5.54 -7.05 -8.15
N TYR A 11 -4.33 -7.61 -8.29
CA TYR A 11 -3.81 -8.05 -9.59
C TYR A 11 -3.78 -9.57 -9.74
N LEU A 12 -3.44 -10.34 -8.71
CA LEU A 12 -3.28 -11.80 -8.85
C LEU A 12 -4.58 -12.56 -8.57
N TYR A 13 -5.34 -12.18 -7.54
CA TYR A 13 -6.58 -12.90 -7.17
C TYR A 13 -7.68 -12.74 -8.22
N GLU A 14 -7.86 -11.52 -8.72
CA GLU A 14 -8.85 -11.21 -9.77
C GLU A 14 -8.54 -11.94 -11.09
N GLU A 15 -7.27 -12.06 -11.46
CA GLU A 15 -6.86 -12.76 -12.68
C GLU A 15 -6.83 -14.30 -12.51
N CYS A 16 -6.27 -14.80 -11.40
CA CYS A 16 -6.10 -16.23 -11.17
C CYS A 16 -6.15 -16.61 -9.68
N LYS A 17 -7.34 -17.01 -9.22
CA LYS A 17 -7.59 -17.46 -7.83
C LYS A 17 -6.72 -18.65 -7.40
N LEU A 18 -6.47 -19.60 -8.30
CA LEU A 18 -5.59 -20.74 -8.04
C LEU A 18 -4.15 -20.27 -7.80
N CYS A 19 -3.64 -19.40 -8.68
CA CYS A 19 -2.30 -18.84 -8.59
C CYS A 19 -2.12 -18.05 -7.29
N TYR A 20 -3.13 -17.28 -6.89
CA TYR A 20 -3.15 -16.59 -5.60
C TYR A 20 -3.05 -17.59 -4.43
N CYS A 21 -3.86 -18.65 -4.43
CA CYS A 21 -3.84 -19.66 -3.38
C CYS A 21 -2.46 -20.35 -3.27
N LEU A 22 -1.90 -20.76 -4.41
CA LEU A 22 -0.56 -21.35 -4.50
C LEU A 22 0.53 -20.39 -3.99
N LYS A 23 0.45 -19.10 -4.32
CA LYS A 23 1.38 -18.09 -3.81
C LYS A 23 1.29 -17.90 -2.30
N VAL A 24 0.07 -17.83 -1.74
CA VAL A 24 -0.15 -17.54 -0.32
C VAL A 24 0.18 -18.74 0.57
N LYS A 25 -0.32 -19.94 0.19
CA LYS A 25 -0.17 -21.18 0.96
C LYS A 25 1.15 -21.89 0.66
N GLU A 26 1.38 -22.21 -0.61
CA GLU A 26 2.51 -23.05 -1.06
C GLU A 26 3.78 -22.26 -1.41
N LYS A 27 3.73 -20.93 -1.39
CA LYS A 27 4.84 -20.03 -1.78
C LYS A 27 5.29 -20.19 -3.23
N ILE A 28 4.43 -20.73 -4.10
CA ILE A 28 4.69 -20.87 -5.53
C ILE A 28 4.19 -19.60 -6.22
N GLY A 29 5.14 -18.75 -6.62
CA GLY A 29 4.87 -17.53 -7.38
C GLY A 29 4.81 -17.79 -8.88
N GLN A 30 4.11 -16.93 -9.62
CA GLN A 30 4.23 -16.88 -11.07
C GLN A 30 5.64 -16.39 -11.47
N PRO A 31 6.17 -16.83 -12.61
CA PRO A 31 7.37 -16.23 -13.20
C PRO A 31 7.17 -14.72 -13.33
N SER A 32 8.05 -13.94 -12.71
CA SER A 32 7.99 -12.48 -12.76
C SER A 32 9.10 -11.95 -13.64
N MET A 33 8.77 -11.00 -14.52
CA MET A 33 9.77 -10.19 -15.20
C MET A 33 10.17 -9.05 -14.25
N SER A 34 11.46 -8.70 -14.21
CA SER A 34 11.90 -7.53 -13.46
C SER A 34 11.26 -6.28 -14.07
N MET A 35 10.61 -5.47 -13.22
CA MET A 35 10.13 -4.15 -13.64
C MET A 35 11.33 -3.32 -14.13
N PRO A 36 11.28 -2.75 -15.35
CA PRO A 36 12.36 -1.91 -15.85
C PRO A 36 12.67 -0.77 -14.88
N GLY A 37 13.97 -0.53 -14.61
CA GLY A 37 14.42 0.45 -13.62
C GLY A 37 13.95 1.88 -13.90
N VAL A 38 13.67 2.22 -15.16
CA VAL A 38 13.12 3.52 -15.56
C VAL A 38 11.82 3.83 -14.83
N PHE A 39 10.92 2.84 -14.68
CA PHE A 39 9.65 3.05 -13.98
C PHE A 39 9.85 3.29 -12.48
N LEU A 40 10.85 2.62 -11.88
CA LEU A 40 11.20 2.84 -10.47
C LEU A 40 11.74 4.27 -10.27
N THR A 41 12.58 4.75 -11.19
CA THR A 41 13.09 6.12 -11.17
C THR A 41 11.98 7.15 -11.34
N MET A 42 11.09 6.95 -12.31
CA MET A 42 9.93 7.83 -12.54
C MET A 42 9.04 7.92 -11.30
N ASN A 43 8.69 6.77 -10.71
CA ASN A 43 7.89 6.71 -9.48
C ASN A 43 8.56 7.49 -8.34
N SER A 44 9.86 7.27 -8.14
CA SER A 44 10.62 7.96 -7.10
C SER A 44 10.65 9.48 -7.31
N LEU A 45 10.87 9.96 -8.54
CA LEU A 45 10.90 11.39 -8.83
C LEU A 45 9.53 12.05 -8.58
N MET A 46 8.44 11.39 -9.02
CA MET A 46 7.09 11.87 -8.78
C MET A 46 6.78 11.95 -7.28
N GLN A 47 7.06 10.89 -6.53
CA GLN A 47 6.80 10.85 -5.08
C GLN A 47 7.65 11.88 -4.32
N ASN A 48 8.94 12.01 -4.65
CA ASN A 48 9.83 13.00 -4.02
C ASN A 48 9.30 14.43 -4.17
N SER A 49 8.64 14.75 -5.29
CA SER A 49 8.12 16.09 -5.55
C SER A 49 7.00 16.52 -4.61
N VAL A 50 6.37 15.57 -3.91
CA VAL A 50 5.22 15.81 -3.03
C VAL A 50 5.52 15.56 -1.55
N VAL A 51 6.67 15.00 -1.19
CA VAL A 51 7.08 14.85 0.21
C VAL A 51 7.22 16.23 0.87
N GLY A 52 6.68 16.37 2.09
CA GLY A 52 6.64 17.62 2.85
C GLY A 52 5.56 18.61 2.38
N LYS A 53 4.79 18.29 1.33
CA LYS A 53 3.69 19.14 0.86
C LYS A 53 2.37 18.73 1.50
N ASN A 54 1.48 19.72 1.60
CA ASN A 54 0.09 19.48 1.94
C ASN A 54 -0.67 18.97 0.71
N LEU A 55 -1.54 17.99 0.88
CA LEU A 55 -2.35 17.46 -0.22
C LEU A 55 -3.21 18.55 -0.90
N ARG A 56 -3.66 19.57 -0.15
CA ARG A 56 -4.40 20.72 -0.72
C ARG A 56 -3.59 21.55 -1.71
N SER A 57 -2.26 21.51 -1.64
CA SER A 57 -1.39 22.16 -2.64
C SER A 57 -1.32 21.40 -3.96
N ILE A 58 -1.70 20.12 -3.95
CA ILE A 58 -1.76 19.26 -5.14
C ILE A 58 -3.16 19.36 -5.76
N SER A 59 -4.22 19.26 -4.94
CA SER A 59 -5.60 19.51 -5.35
C SER A 59 -6.43 19.98 -4.14
N ALA A 60 -7.25 21.01 -4.33
CA ALA A 60 -8.08 21.58 -3.27
C ALA A 60 -9.10 20.59 -2.66
N ASP A 61 -9.49 19.57 -3.43
CA ASP A 61 -10.46 18.53 -3.04
C ASP A 61 -9.86 17.49 -2.09
N LEU A 62 -8.53 17.45 -1.94
CA LEU A 62 -7.87 16.51 -1.04
C LEU A 62 -7.95 16.98 0.43
N PRO A 63 -7.93 16.03 1.39
CA PRO A 63 -8.00 16.38 2.80
C PRO A 63 -6.78 17.19 3.25
N ASP A 64 -6.95 17.99 4.30
CA ASP A 64 -5.82 18.67 4.95
C ASP A 64 -4.88 17.63 5.56
N GLY A 65 -3.72 17.43 4.95
CA GLY A 65 -2.77 16.42 5.38
C GLY A 65 -1.42 16.61 4.71
N GLU A 66 -0.35 16.30 5.44
CA GLU A 66 1.02 16.44 4.98
C GLU A 66 1.59 15.07 4.60
N VAL A 67 2.25 15.00 3.44
CA VAL A 67 3.00 13.80 3.03
C VAL A 67 4.30 13.73 3.83
N ILE A 68 4.38 12.82 4.81
CA ILE A 68 5.56 12.72 5.69
C ILE A 68 6.66 11.87 5.06
N LYS A 69 6.27 10.81 4.36
CA LYS A 69 7.23 9.81 3.89
C LYS A 69 6.75 9.20 2.59
N GLN A 70 7.69 8.97 1.68
CA GLN A 70 7.50 8.11 0.52
C GLN A 70 8.05 6.71 0.80
N GLU A 71 7.45 5.72 0.16
CA GLU A 71 7.82 4.32 0.12
C GLU A 71 8.11 3.66 1.49
N GLY A 72 7.28 2.70 1.87
CA GLY A 72 7.58 1.90 3.04
C GLY A 72 6.75 0.63 3.12
N PHE A 73 7.01 -0.16 4.15
CA PHE A 73 6.28 -1.38 4.42
C PHE A 73 5.37 -1.19 5.62
N VAL A 74 4.13 -1.67 5.48
CA VAL A 74 3.17 -1.77 6.58
C VAL A 74 2.80 -3.22 6.81
N LYS A 75 2.49 -3.51 8.06
CA LYS A 75 2.00 -4.82 8.49
C LYS A 75 0.87 -4.59 9.48
N SER A 76 -0.28 -5.19 9.22
CA SER A 76 -1.40 -5.18 10.15
C SER A 76 -1.11 -6.07 11.35
N GLN A 77 -1.91 -5.89 12.40
CA GLN A 77 -2.08 -6.94 13.39
C GLN A 77 -2.68 -8.19 12.74
N PRO A 78 -2.53 -9.39 13.34
CA PRO A 78 -3.21 -10.59 12.88
C PRO A 78 -4.72 -10.36 12.80
N ILE A 79 -5.37 -10.88 11.76
CA ILE A 79 -6.82 -10.76 11.62
C ILE A 79 -7.46 -11.70 12.66
N PRO A 80 -8.38 -11.20 13.53
CA PRO A 80 -8.99 -12.01 14.59
C PRO A 80 -9.64 -13.30 14.05
N GLY A 81 -9.43 -14.42 14.75
CA GLY A 81 -9.99 -15.72 14.37
C GLY A 81 -9.31 -16.39 13.16
N THR A 82 -8.20 -15.85 12.66
CA THR A 82 -7.47 -16.38 11.50
C THR A 82 -5.98 -16.52 11.76
N SER A 83 -5.27 -17.20 10.85
CA SER A 83 -3.81 -17.32 10.86
C SER A 83 -3.15 -16.39 9.82
N VAL A 84 -3.79 -15.26 9.48
CA VAL A 84 -3.33 -14.35 8.41
C VAL A 84 -3.15 -12.91 8.89
N PHE A 85 -2.33 -12.15 8.17
CA PHE A 85 -2.16 -10.71 8.35
C PHE A 85 -2.02 -10.00 7.00
N ILE A 86 -2.37 -8.72 6.95
CA ILE A 86 -2.21 -7.89 5.75
C ILE A 86 -0.84 -7.21 5.82
N GLY A 87 -0.10 -7.23 4.72
CA GLY A 87 1.15 -6.48 4.66
C GLY A 87 1.58 -6.21 3.22
N GLY A 88 2.15 -5.05 3.00
CA GLY A 88 2.47 -4.58 1.65
C GLY A 88 3.37 -3.35 1.67
N LYS A 89 3.76 -2.93 0.47
CA LYS A 89 4.42 -1.64 0.25
C LYS A 89 3.34 -0.57 0.06
N TYR A 90 3.55 0.62 0.60
CA TYR A 90 2.77 1.81 0.29
C TYR A 90 3.65 2.82 -0.47
N ASP A 91 3.00 3.72 -1.21
CA ASP A 91 3.67 4.80 -1.95
C ASP A 91 3.86 6.03 -1.06
N LEU A 92 2.79 6.61 -0.52
CA LEU A 92 2.87 7.83 0.31
C LEU A 92 2.23 7.61 1.68
N LEU A 93 2.92 8.05 2.73
CA LEU A 93 2.39 8.12 4.08
C LEU A 93 1.97 9.56 4.38
N VAL A 94 0.67 9.75 4.59
CA VAL A 94 0.08 11.06 4.86
C VAL A 94 -0.35 11.14 6.32
N LYS A 95 0.02 12.23 6.99
CA LYS A 95 -0.56 12.60 8.27
C LYS A 95 -1.65 13.62 8.06
N ILE A 96 -2.88 13.15 8.23
CA ILE A 96 -4.07 13.99 8.19
C ILE A 96 -4.03 14.93 9.40
N ARG A 97 -4.24 16.22 9.16
CA ARG A 97 -4.51 17.20 10.21
C ARG A 97 -5.99 17.08 10.54
N THR A 98 -6.33 16.12 11.38
CA THR A 98 -7.70 15.98 11.88
C THR A 98 -7.97 17.12 12.86
N GLU A 99 -8.97 17.96 12.57
CA GLU A 99 -9.70 18.66 13.64
C GLU A 99 -10.36 17.58 14.49
N ARG A 100 -10.05 17.53 15.78
CA ARG A 100 -10.68 16.60 16.72
C ARG A 100 -12.19 16.83 16.73
N THR A 101 -12.96 16.00 16.05
CA THR A 101 -14.32 15.63 16.47
C THR A 101 -14.39 14.13 16.63
N ARG A 102 -13.76 13.69 17.72
CA ARG A 102 -13.90 12.36 18.29
C ARG A 102 -15.25 12.35 19.03
N TRP A 103 -16.34 12.06 18.32
CA TRP A 103 -17.60 11.66 18.94
C TRP A 103 -17.86 10.20 18.58
N TRP A 104 -17.45 9.30 19.48
CA TRP A 104 -18.07 8.00 19.65
C TRP A 104 -18.26 7.85 21.16
N ILE A 105 -19.49 8.18 21.59
CA ILE A 105 -20.11 7.61 22.78
C ILE A 105 -20.43 6.16 22.43
#